data_AF-A0A2T5BAE5-F1
#
_entry.id   AF-A0A2T5BAE5-F1
#
_cell.length_a   1.000
_cell.length_b   1.000
_cell.length_c   1.000
_cell.angle_alpha   90.00
_cell.angle_beta   90.00
_cell.angle_gamma   90.00
#
_symmetry.space_group_name_H-M   'P 1'
#
loop_
_entity.id
_entity.type
_entity.pdbx_description
1 polymer ?
#
loop_
_entity_poly.entity_id
_entity_poly.type
_entity_poly.pdbx_seq_one_letter_code
_entity_poly.pdbx_strand_id
1 'polypeptide(L)'
;MAFGAEELRVLRRALALALKPGPTPAEDVRDCLRLAESLDEAMREGARLRAFLLADLARYRAALPGTAAGYLTLLEEALGAGYRPQTDDLAALRALRGNPAASVLLGRCRMLAEQDARAPLAHGPARRALPTVPAARSRLTALPGGLKGAGAEPAAAKERDPAKKPETEPARKPAAPKPSPAPAEPKPARPIPTPGEVFPRRKPTPPPASGQRRHLAAG
;
A
#
# COMPACT_ATOMS: atom_id res chain seq x y z
N MET A 1 2.13 7.21 -4.07
CA MET A 1 1.72 7.39 -2.66
C MET A 1 2.52 8.54 -2.07
N ALA A 2 1.89 9.39 -1.27
CA ALA A 2 2.57 10.45 -0.54
C ALA A 2 2.41 10.16 0.96
N PHE A 3 3.49 10.29 1.72
CA PHE A 3 3.46 10.10 3.17
C PHE A 3 2.92 11.34 3.87
N GLY A 4 2.07 11.14 4.88
CA GLY A 4 1.63 12.17 5.80
C GLY A 4 2.71 12.56 6.81
N ALA A 5 2.52 13.70 7.49
CA ALA A 5 3.46 14.18 8.50
C ALA A 5 3.69 13.17 9.64
N GLU A 6 2.65 12.44 10.04
CA GLU A 6 2.76 11.45 11.12
C GLU A 6 3.53 10.20 10.68
N GLU A 7 3.22 9.68 9.50
CA GLU A 7 3.92 8.54 8.92
C GLU A 7 5.42 8.84 8.75
N LEU A 8 5.76 10.07 8.35
CA LEU A 8 7.15 10.53 8.26
C LEU A 8 7.84 10.61 9.63
N ARG A 9 7.13 10.99 10.70
CA ARG A 9 7.69 10.96 12.06
C ARG A 9 7.98 9.53 12.50
N VAL A 10 7.03 8.62 12.29
CA VAL A 10 7.19 7.18 12.59
C VAL A 10 8.37 6.61 11.80
N LEU A 11 8.47 6.91 10.50
CA LEU A 11 9.57 6.45 9.65
C LEU A 11 10.93 7.00 10.12
N ARG A 12 11.01 8.30 10.44
CA ARG A 12 12.24 8.91 10.97
C ARG A 12 12.69 8.26 12.27
N ARG A 13 11.75 7.98 13.17
CA ARG A 13 12.01 7.28 14.43
C ARG A 13 12.47 5.84 14.20
N ALA A 14 11.80 5.11 13.32
CA ALA A 14 12.20 3.75 12.91
C ALA A 14 13.63 3.71 12.37
N LEU A 15 14.00 4.67 11.52
CA LEU A 15 15.36 4.81 10.99
C LEU A 15 16.38 5.13 12.10
N ALA A 16 16.04 6.00 13.05
CA ALA A 16 16.92 6.29 14.19
C ALA A 16 17.19 5.05 15.04
N LEU A 17 16.16 4.23 15.28
CA LEU A 17 16.27 2.96 15.99
C LEU A 17 17.12 1.93 15.21
N ALA A 18 16.98 1.88 13.88
CA ALA A 18 17.78 1.00 13.03
C ALA A 18 19.27 1.38 13.02
N LEU A 19 19.58 2.69 13.08
CA LEU A 19 20.96 3.18 13.09
C LEU A 19 21.62 3.09 14.47
N LYS A 20 20.84 3.16 15.55
CA LYS A 20 21.32 3.09 16.94
C LYS A 20 20.51 2.06 17.71
N PRO A 21 20.84 0.77 17.58
CA PRO A 21 20.09 -0.29 18.23
C PRO A 21 20.18 -0.16 19.75
N GLY A 22 19.02 -0.20 20.40
CA GLY A 22 18.84 -0.09 21.84
C GLY A 22 17.45 -0.57 22.25
N PRO A 23 17.12 -0.55 23.55
CA PRO A 23 15.78 -0.90 24.00
C PRO A 23 14.74 0.01 23.33
N THR A 24 13.83 -0.60 22.58
CA THR A 24 12.78 0.11 21.84
C THR A 24 11.47 0.01 22.61
N PRO A 25 10.75 1.13 22.85
CA PRO A 25 9.46 1.06 23.52
C PRO A 25 8.44 0.31 22.67
N ALA A 26 7.54 -0.43 23.33
CA ALA A 26 6.56 -1.26 22.65
C ALA A 26 5.61 -0.47 21.73
N GLU A 27 5.35 0.80 22.05
CA GLU A 27 4.55 1.70 21.21
C GLU A 27 5.22 1.99 19.87
N ASP A 28 6.51 2.31 19.86
CA ASP A 28 7.27 2.58 18.64
C ASP A 28 7.27 1.35 17.71
N VAL A 29 7.37 0.14 18.28
CA VAL A 29 7.29 -1.11 17.52
C VAL A 29 5.90 -1.26 16.88
N ARG A 30 4.83 -1.02 17.66
CA ARG A 30 3.44 -1.09 17.15
C ARG A 30 3.18 -0.06 16.07
N ASP A 31 3.70 1.15 16.20
CA ASP A 31 3.58 2.20 15.19
C ASP A 31 4.29 1.81 13.89
N CYS A 32 5.49 1.23 13.98
CA CYS A 32 6.22 0.74 12.82
C CYS A 32 5.46 -0.38 12.10
N LEU A 33 4.88 -1.32 12.86
CA LEU A 33 4.08 -2.40 12.28
C LEU A 33 2.82 -1.87 11.60
N ARG A 34 2.09 -0.94 12.22
CA ARG A 34 0.92 -0.30 11.62
C ARG A 34 1.28 0.45 10.33
N LEU A 35 2.40 1.18 10.32
CA LEU A 35 2.89 1.85 9.12
C LEU A 35 3.26 0.84 8.01
N ALA A 36 3.91 -0.27 8.36
CA ALA A 36 4.26 -1.33 7.41
C ALA A 36 3.01 -1.98 6.80
N GLU A 37 2.00 -2.31 7.61
CA GLU A 37 0.72 -2.84 7.14
C GLU A 37 0.02 -1.87 6.19
N SER A 38 0.04 -0.57 6.50
CA SER A 38 -0.57 0.47 5.67
C SER A 38 0.15 0.62 4.32
N LEU A 39 1.49 0.46 4.33
CA LEU A 39 2.29 0.45 3.11
C LEU A 39 2.05 -0.80 2.26
N ASP A 40 1.99 -1.98 2.88
CA ASP A 40 1.71 -3.23 2.18
C ASP A 40 0.30 -3.24 1.56
N GLU A 41 -0.68 -2.64 2.24
CA GLU A 41 -2.01 -2.42 1.69
C GLU A 41 -1.97 -1.46 0.50
N ALA A 42 -1.31 -0.31 0.64
CA ALA A 42 -1.18 0.65 -0.46
C ALA A 42 -0.43 0.07 -1.67
N MET A 43 0.58 -0.79 -1.44
CA MET A 43 1.29 -1.51 -2.49
C MET A 43 0.38 -2.52 -3.20
N ARG A 44 -0.43 -3.28 -2.45
CA ARG A 44 -1.40 -4.21 -3.01
C ARG A 44 -2.47 -3.50 -3.84
N GLU A 45 -3.02 -2.40 -3.34
CA GLU A 45 -4.00 -1.62 -4.10
C GLU A 45 -3.36 -0.95 -5.32
N GLY A 46 -2.12 -0.45 -5.21
CA GLY A 46 -1.36 0.06 -6.34
C GLY A 46 -1.17 -1.00 -7.43
N ALA A 47 -0.87 -2.24 -7.05
CA ALA A 47 -0.77 -3.36 -7.99
C ALA A 47 -2.13 -3.67 -8.66
N ARG A 48 -3.23 -3.60 -7.90
CA ARG A 48 -4.60 -3.79 -8.40
C ARG A 48 -4.98 -2.72 -9.43
N LEU A 49 -4.75 -1.44 -9.12
CA LEU A 49 -5.00 -0.32 -10.03
C LEU A 49 -4.15 -0.44 -11.31
N ARG A 50 -2.89 -0.83 -11.17
CA ARG A 50 -2.02 -1.07 -12.33
C ARG A 50 -2.52 -2.22 -13.19
N ALA A 51 -2.97 -3.32 -12.60
CA ALA A 51 -3.54 -4.45 -13.35
C ALA A 51 -4.78 -4.03 -14.15
N PHE A 52 -5.66 -3.22 -13.55
CA PHE A 52 -6.83 -2.65 -14.23
C PHE A 52 -6.43 -1.76 -15.40
N LEU A 53 -5.49 -0.82 -15.19
CA LEU A 53 -5.00 0.08 -16.24
C LEU A 53 -4.41 -0.69 -17.42
N LEU A 54 -3.62 -1.75 -17.16
CA LEU A 54 -3.04 -2.57 -18.22
C LEU A 54 -4.09 -3.38 -19.01
N ALA A 55 -5.13 -3.86 -18.32
CA ALA A 55 -6.25 -4.54 -18.98
C ALA A 55 -7.04 -3.56 -19.87
N ASP A 56 -7.25 -2.33 -19.41
CA ASP A 56 -7.88 -1.29 -20.21
C ASP A 56 -6.99 -0.87 -21.39
N LEU A 57 -5.67 -0.76 -21.21
CA LEU A 57 -4.74 -0.47 -22.31
C LEU A 57 -4.85 -1.52 -23.41
N ALA A 58 -4.89 -2.80 -23.06
CA ALA A 58 -5.09 -3.88 -24.03
C ALA A 58 -6.45 -3.78 -24.74
N ARG A 59 -7.52 -3.43 -24.02
CA ARG A 59 -8.87 -3.25 -24.58
C ARG A 59 -8.92 -2.09 -25.57
N TYR A 60 -8.34 -0.95 -25.23
CA TYR A 60 -8.26 0.21 -26.10
C TYR A 60 -7.39 -0.09 -27.32
N ARG A 61 -6.27 -0.80 -27.15
CA ARG A 61 -5.42 -1.22 -28.26
C ARG A 61 -6.14 -2.13 -29.25
N ALA A 62 -6.96 -3.07 -28.76
CA ALA A 62 -7.73 -3.98 -29.59
C ALA A 62 -8.85 -3.28 -30.41
N ALA A 63 -9.32 -2.11 -29.95
CA ALA A 63 -10.36 -1.33 -30.60
C ALA A 63 -9.83 -0.22 -31.54
N LEU A 64 -8.52 -0.23 -31.83
CA LEU A 64 -7.92 0.71 -32.78
C LEU A 64 -8.42 0.47 -34.21
N PRO A 65 -8.57 1.53 -35.04
CA PRO A 65 -8.19 2.91 -34.76
C PRO A 65 -9.25 3.74 -33.99
N GLY A 66 -10.44 3.18 -33.74
CA GLY A 66 -11.59 3.92 -33.17
C GLY A 66 -11.35 4.50 -31.77
N THR A 67 -10.43 3.93 -31.01
CA THR A 67 -10.06 4.34 -29.65
C THR A 67 -8.73 5.10 -29.58
N ALA A 68 -8.19 5.56 -30.71
CA ALA A 68 -6.83 6.13 -30.78
C ALA A 68 -6.56 7.22 -29.74
N ALA A 69 -7.48 8.17 -29.55
CA ALA A 69 -7.33 9.22 -28.55
C ALA A 69 -7.18 8.65 -27.12
N GLY A 70 -8.09 7.76 -26.72
CA GLY A 70 -8.06 7.15 -25.40
C GLY A 70 -6.89 6.19 -25.18
N TYR A 71 -6.46 5.48 -26.23
CA TYR A 71 -5.27 4.63 -26.17
C TYR A 71 -4.01 5.46 -25.90
N LEU A 72 -3.83 6.60 -26.59
CA LEU A 72 -2.66 7.45 -26.43
C LEU A 72 -2.61 8.10 -25.04
N THR A 73 -3.74 8.60 -24.52
CA THR A 73 -3.80 9.16 -23.15
C THR A 73 -3.50 8.11 -22.10
N LEU A 74 -4.07 6.91 -22.24
CA LEU A 74 -3.89 5.83 -21.27
C LEU A 74 -2.46 5.27 -21.31
N LEU A 75 -1.85 5.19 -22.50
CA LEU A 75 -0.45 4.79 -22.65
C LEU A 75 0.48 5.81 -21.99
N GLU A 76 0.22 7.12 -22.12
CA GLU A 76 1.02 8.14 -21.47
C GLU A 76 0.94 8.05 -19.93
N GLU A 77 -0.26 7.85 -19.39
CA GLU A 77 -0.48 7.60 -17.96
C GLU A 77 0.27 6.35 -17.49
N ALA A 78 0.15 5.24 -18.24
CA ALA A 78 0.86 4.00 -17.96
C ALA A 78 2.37 4.22 -17.88
N LEU A 79 2.93 4.96 -18.85
CA LEU A 79 4.35 5.29 -18.92
C LEU A 79 4.78 6.13 -17.72
N GLY A 80 3.96 7.10 -17.30
CA GLY A 80 4.18 7.88 -16.07
C GLY A 80 4.21 7.02 -14.81
N ALA A 81 3.43 5.93 -14.79
CA ALA A 81 3.40 4.93 -13.72
C ALA A 81 4.50 3.84 -13.85
N GLY A 82 5.46 3.98 -14.77
CA GLY A 82 6.55 3.04 -14.97
C GLY A 82 6.17 1.77 -15.73
N TYR A 83 5.13 1.81 -16.55
CA TYR A 83 4.87 0.77 -17.55
C TYR A 83 6.00 0.72 -18.58
N ARG A 84 6.41 -0.49 -18.96
CA ARG A 84 7.39 -0.73 -20.03
C ARG A 84 6.64 -1.11 -21.31
N PRO A 85 6.73 -0.30 -22.38
CA PRO A 85 6.02 -0.56 -23.63
C PRO A 85 6.38 -1.92 -24.23
N GLN A 86 5.37 -2.63 -24.71
CA GLN A 86 5.53 -3.90 -25.40
C GLN A 86 5.65 -3.69 -26.91
N THR A 87 6.06 -4.75 -27.61
CA THR A 87 6.14 -4.76 -29.09
C THR A 87 4.80 -4.39 -29.74
N ASP A 88 3.70 -4.87 -29.18
CA ASP A 88 2.34 -4.55 -29.62
C ASP A 88 2.01 -3.06 -29.47
N ASP A 89 2.52 -2.40 -28.42
CA ASP A 89 2.31 -0.97 -28.22
C ASP A 89 3.06 -0.17 -29.28
N LEU A 90 4.28 -0.60 -29.61
CA LEU A 90 5.06 -0.02 -30.71
C LEU A 90 4.42 -0.29 -32.07
N ALA A 91 3.79 -1.46 -32.26
CA ALA A 91 3.06 -1.78 -33.48
C ALA A 91 1.81 -0.90 -33.63
N ALA A 92 1.02 -0.75 -32.54
CA ALA A 92 -0.14 0.12 -32.48
C ALA A 92 0.22 1.58 -32.79
N LEU A 93 1.28 2.11 -32.17
CA LEU A 93 1.76 3.47 -32.45
C LEU A 93 2.22 3.64 -33.90
N ARG A 94 2.88 2.63 -34.50
CA ARG A 94 3.24 2.65 -35.92
C ARG A 94 2.05 2.50 -36.87
N ALA A 95 0.93 1.94 -36.42
CA ALA A 95 -0.31 1.83 -37.20
C ALA A 95 -1.07 3.17 -37.23
N LEU A 96 -0.95 3.98 -36.18
CA LEU A 96 -1.54 5.32 -36.07
C LEU A 96 -0.71 6.40 -36.81
N ARG A 97 -0.24 6.10 -38.03
CA ARG A 97 0.57 7.04 -38.83
C ARG A 97 -0.22 8.31 -39.13
N GLY A 98 0.46 9.45 -39.09
CA GLY A 98 -0.14 10.77 -39.30
C GLY A 98 -0.68 11.42 -38.01
N ASN A 99 -0.73 10.70 -36.89
CA ASN A 99 -1.05 11.29 -35.60
C ASN A 99 0.24 11.83 -34.91
N PRO A 100 0.34 13.15 -34.64
CA PRO A 100 1.54 13.73 -34.03
C PRO A 100 1.78 13.21 -32.61
N ALA A 101 0.74 13.05 -31.79
CA ALA A 101 0.86 12.51 -30.44
C ALA A 101 1.37 11.06 -30.44
N ALA A 102 0.91 10.24 -31.39
CA ALA A 102 1.42 8.88 -31.55
C ALA A 102 2.91 8.85 -31.92
N SER A 103 3.36 9.81 -32.74
CA SER A 103 4.78 9.90 -33.13
C SER A 103 5.70 10.29 -31.95
N VAL A 104 5.25 11.22 -31.10
CA VAL A 104 5.96 11.64 -29.88
C VAL A 104 6.05 10.46 -28.90
N LEU A 105 4.94 9.78 -28.65
CA LEU A 105 4.92 8.60 -27.77
C LEU A 105 5.78 7.47 -28.33
N LEU A 106 5.80 7.25 -29.65
CA LEU A 106 6.66 6.24 -30.28
C LEU A 106 8.15 6.54 -30.04
N GLY A 107 8.56 7.80 -30.11
CA GLY A 107 9.93 8.22 -29.77
C GLY A 107 10.27 7.91 -28.31
N ARG A 108 9.39 8.29 -27.37
CA ARG A 108 9.56 8.02 -25.94
C ARG A 108 9.61 6.52 -25.63
N CYS A 109 8.72 5.72 -26.22
CA CYS A 109 8.69 4.27 -26.01
C CYS A 109 9.95 3.58 -26.53
N ARG A 110 10.53 4.04 -27.65
CA ARG A 110 11.82 3.51 -28.16
C ARG A 110 12.97 3.81 -27.21
N MET A 111 13.06 5.05 -26.72
CA MET A 111 14.07 5.44 -25.73
C MET A 111 14.01 4.57 -24.47
N LEU A 112 12.79 4.29 -23.97
CA LEU A 112 12.60 3.41 -22.81
C LEU A 112 13.00 1.96 -23.11
N ALA A 113 12.66 1.44 -24.28
CA ALA A 113 13.06 0.09 -24.70
C ALA A 113 14.58 -0.06 -24.86
N GLU A 114 15.27 0.98 -25.37
CA GLU A 114 16.73 1.02 -25.44
C GLU A 114 17.39 1.05 -24.06
N GLN A 115 16.83 1.82 -23.13
CA GLN A 115 17.29 1.85 -21.73
C GLN A 115 17.14 0.48 -21.07
N ASP A 116 16.01 -0.20 -21.30
CA ASP A 116 15.78 -1.55 -20.80
C ASP A 116 16.70 -2.58 -21.42
N ALA A 117 17.05 -2.45 -22.70
CA ALA A 117 18.04 -3.33 -23.33
C ALA A 117 19.47 -3.10 -22.79
N ARG A 118 19.79 -1.88 -22.33
CA ARG A 118 21.10 -1.54 -21.74
C ARG A 118 21.21 -1.92 -20.27
N ALA A 119 20.12 -1.93 -19.51
CA ALA A 119 20.14 -2.21 -18.06
C ALA A 119 20.74 -3.60 -17.68
N PRO A 120 20.48 -4.70 -18.42
CA PRO A 120 21.10 -6.00 -18.17
C PRO A 120 22.61 -6.04 -18.41
N LEU A 121 23.13 -5.15 -19.25
CA LEU A 121 24.55 -5.13 -19.61
C LEU A 121 25.41 -4.43 -18.56
N ALA A 122 24.81 -3.56 -17.73
CA ALA A 122 25.47 -2.87 -16.62
C ALA A 122 25.47 -3.69 -15.32
N HIS A 123 24.54 -4.63 -15.19
CA HIS A 123 24.43 -5.52 -14.03
C HIS A 123 24.44 -6.96 -14.55
N GLY A 124 25.64 -7.56 -14.62
CA GLY A 124 25.80 -9.00 -14.89
C GLY A 124 24.87 -9.86 -14.02
N PRO A 125 24.56 -11.11 -14.39
CA PRO A 125 23.36 -11.83 -13.98
C PRO A 125 23.20 -11.87 -12.46
N ALA A 126 22.49 -10.88 -11.94
CA ALA A 126 22.16 -10.79 -10.53
C ALA A 126 21.03 -11.78 -10.29
N ARG A 127 21.40 -12.99 -9.86
CA ARG A 127 20.56 -13.75 -8.93
C ARG A 127 20.01 -12.75 -7.94
N ARG A 128 18.68 -12.68 -7.83
CA ARG A 128 17.92 -11.97 -6.78
C ARG A 128 18.76 -11.91 -5.50
N ALA A 129 19.49 -10.82 -5.31
CA ALA A 129 20.23 -10.61 -4.10
C ALA A 129 19.16 -10.24 -3.08
N LEU A 130 18.82 -11.21 -2.23
CA LEU A 130 18.14 -10.88 -0.98
C LEU A 130 18.96 -9.75 -0.33
N PRO A 131 18.32 -8.69 0.18
CA PRO A 131 19.03 -7.63 0.87
C PRO A 131 19.85 -8.28 1.98
N THR A 132 21.16 -8.32 1.79
CA THR A 132 22.07 -8.87 2.79
C THR A 132 22.22 -7.77 3.82
N VAL A 133 21.36 -7.81 4.84
CA VAL A 133 21.48 -6.96 6.02
C VAL A 133 22.87 -7.21 6.59
N PRO A 134 23.73 -6.18 6.78
CA PRO A 134 25.03 -6.38 7.39
C PRO A 134 24.81 -6.99 8.78
N ALA A 135 25.42 -8.15 9.01
CA ALA A 135 25.28 -8.86 10.27
C ALA A 135 25.97 -8.04 11.38
N ALA A 136 25.21 -7.20 12.08
CA ALA A 136 25.62 -6.58 13.32
C ALA A 136 25.77 -7.67 14.40
N ARG A 137 26.93 -8.33 14.43
CA ARG A 137 27.28 -9.33 15.45
C ARG A 137 28.22 -8.71 16.48
N SER A 138 27.67 -7.98 17.44
CA SER A 138 28.32 -7.87 18.74
C SER A 138 28.11 -9.19 19.49
N ARG A 139 29.05 -10.14 19.34
CA ARG A 139 29.09 -11.32 20.20
C ARG A 139 29.46 -10.86 21.62
N LEU A 140 28.47 -10.77 22.50
CA LEU A 140 28.71 -10.69 23.94
C LEU A 140 29.21 -12.05 24.42
N THR A 141 30.52 -12.19 24.57
CA THR A 141 31.08 -13.26 25.42
C THR A 141 30.79 -12.89 26.86
N ALA A 142 29.70 -13.41 27.41
CA ALA A 142 29.49 -13.42 28.85
C ALA A 142 30.66 -14.16 29.50
N LEU A 143 31.42 -13.49 30.36
CA LEU A 143 32.33 -14.11 31.31
C LEU A 143 31.49 -14.64 32.49
N PRO A 144 31.36 -15.97 32.68
CA PRO A 144 30.76 -16.51 33.89
C PRO A 144 31.86 -16.59 34.95
N GLY A 145 31.97 -15.53 35.75
CA GLY A 145 32.69 -15.56 37.02
C GLY A 145 31.79 -16.12 38.11
N GLY A 146 32.31 -17.10 38.85
CA GLY A 146 31.80 -17.52 40.16
C GLY A 146 30.94 -18.79 40.13
N LEU A 147 31.52 -19.90 40.61
CA LEU A 147 30.90 -20.93 41.48
C LEU A 147 31.81 -22.17 41.56
N LYS A 148 32.58 -22.29 42.65
CA LYS A 148 33.01 -23.54 43.32
C LYS A 148 33.24 -23.16 44.79
N GLY A 149 32.79 -23.86 45.82
CA GLY A 149 32.14 -25.16 45.91
C GLY A 149 32.59 -25.82 47.23
N ALA A 150 31.62 -26.20 48.05
CA ALA A 150 31.64 -27.27 49.07
C ALA A 150 32.65 -27.20 50.25
N GLY A 151 32.08 -27.02 51.43
CA GLY A 151 32.08 -28.06 52.46
C GLY A 151 33.24 -28.10 53.46
N ALA A 152 33.06 -27.47 54.62
CA ALA A 152 33.50 -27.99 55.92
C ALA A 152 32.84 -27.16 57.05
N GLU A 153 31.95 -27.78 57.81
CA GLU A 153 31.66 -27.45 59.21
C GLU A 153 32.39 -28.48 60.11
N PRO A 154 32.47 -28.33 61.45
CA PRO A 154 32.03 -27.22 62.32
C PRO A 154 33.11 -26.77 63.35
N ALA A 155 32.92 -25.61 64.00
CA ALA A 155 33.33 -25.40 65.40
C ALA A 155 32.80 -24.09 66.02
N ALA A 156 31.93 -24.25 67.02
CA ALA A 156 31.86 -23.54 68.31
C ALA A 156 31.82 -21.99 68.39
N ALA A 157 30.70 -21.51 68.96
CA ALA A 157 30.63 -20.74 70.22
C ALA A 157 29.93 -19.36 70.17
N LYS A 158 28.93 -19.25 71.07
CA LYS A 158 28.41 -18.07 71.81
C LYS A 158 27.52 -17.07 71.07
N GLU A 159 26.22 -17.04 71.38
CA GLU A 159 25.56 -16.26 72.47
C GLU A 159 25.29 -14.79 72.09
N ARG A 160 24.00 -14.46 71.85
CA ARG A 160 23.21 -13.35 72.44
C ARG A 160 22.13 -12.80 71.49
N ASP A 161 20.89 -13.02 71.89
CA ASP A 161 19.70 -12.20 71.64
C ASP A 161 19.76 -10.90 72.50
N PRO A 162 18.84 -9.90 72.43
CA PRO A 162 17.60 -9.81 71.63
C PRO A 162 17.27 -8.40 71.03
N ALA A 163 16.10 -8.34 70.38
CA ALA A 163 15.13 -7.23 70.35
C ALA A 163 15.21 -6.17 69.23
N LYS A 164 14.18 -6.16 68.35
CA LYS A 164 13.12 -5.12 68.28
C LYS A 164 12.15 -5.35 67.10
N LYS A 165 10.84 -5.45 67.41
CA LYS A 165 9.68 -5.09 66.57
C LYS A 165 9.39 -3.58 66.75
N PRO A 166 8.69 -2.86 65.84
CA PRO A 166 7.21 -2.91 65.68
C PRO A 166 6.72 -2.87 64.20
N GLU A 167 5.67 -3.62 63.84
CA GLU A 167 4.28 -3.16 63.53
C GLU A 167 4.17 -2.16 62.36
N THR A 168 3.49 -2.48 61.25
CA THR A 168 2.05 -2.17 61.09
C THR A 168 1.45 -2.85 59.83
N GLU A 169 0.24 -3.39 60.00
CA GLU A 169 -0.76 -3.80 58.99
C GLU A 169 -1.45 -2.55 58.36
N PRO A 170 -2.45 -2.58 57.43
CA PRO A 170 -3.19 -3.72 56.82
C PRO A 170 -3.59 -3.57 55.32
N ALA A 171 -4.35 -4.57 54.84
CA ALA A 171 -5.54 -4.45 53.97
C ALA A 171 -5.46 -4.76 52.45
N ARG A 172 -5.91 -5.99 52.15
CA ARG A 172 -7.07 -6.36 51.29
C ARG A 172 -7.18 -5.77 49.87
N LYS A 173 -7.02 -6.67 48.89
CA LYS A 173 -7.43 -6.51 47.48
C LYS A 173 -8.96 -6.61 47.32
N PRO A 174 -9.61 -5.74 46.52
CA PRO A 174 -10.98 -5.96 46.05
C PRO A 174 -11.07 -6.78 44.76
N ALA A 175 -12.26 -7.35 44.59
CA ALA A 175 -12.80 -8.31 43.62
C ALA A 175 -12.56 -8.09 42.11
N ALA A 176 -12.68 -9.22 41.38
CA ALA A 176 -12.69 -9.33 39.93
C ALA A 176 -13.91 -8.65 39.26
N PRO A 177 -13.77 -8.06 38.06
CA PRO A 177 -14.89 -7.49 37.32
C PRO A 177 -15.68 -8.55 36.52
N LYS A 178 -17.01 -8.35 36.48
CA LYS A 178 -18.00 -9.12 35.70
C LYS A 178 -17.95 -8.74 34.19
N PRO A 179 -18.35 -9.64 33.27
CA PRO A 179 -18.37 -9.35 31.84
C PRO A 179 -19.55 -8.46 31.43
N SER A 180 -19.28 -7.50 30.54
CA SER A 180 -20.24 -6.59 29.90
C SER A 180 -21.08 -7.31 28.81
N PRO A 181 -22.34 -6.90 28.56
CA PRO A 181 -23.20 -7.53 27.56
C PRO A 181 -22.82 -7.14 26.12
N ALA A 182 -23.13 -8.04 25.18
CA ALA A 182 -22.77 -7.98 23.76
C ALA A 182 -23.42 -6.80 22.99
N PRO A 183 -22.79 -6.31 21.90
CA PRO A 183 -23.34 -5.24 21.06
C PRO A 183 -24.57 -5.67 20.25
N ALA A 184 -25.58 -4.78 20.19
CA ALA A 184 -26.81 -4.97 19.41
C ALA A 184 -26.59 -4.80 17.89
N GLU A 185 -27.37 -5.56 17.11
CA GLU A 185 -27.36 -5.57 15.64
C GLU A 185 -27.85 -4.24 15.00
N PRO A 186 -27.31 -3.83 13.83
CA PRO A 186 -27.70 -2.59 13.16
C PRO A 186 -29.04 -2.75 12.41
N LYS A 187 -29.94 -1.77 12.60
CA LYS A 187 -31.25 -1.69 11.93
C LYS A 187 -31.10 -1.42 10.40
N PRO A 188 -32.04 -1.92 9.58
CA PRO A 188 -31.97 -1.79 8.12
C PRO A 188 -32.12 -0.34 7.64
N ALA A 189 -31.30 0.01 6.65
CA ALA A 189 -31.14 1.34 6.09
C ALA A 189 -32.34 1.80 5.26
N ARG A 190 -32.44 3.13 5.10
CA ARG A 190 -33.43 3.86 4.30
C ARG A 190 -33.49 3.33 2.86
N PRO A 191 -34.67 3.31 2.21
CA PRO A 191 -34.80 2.81 0.84
C PRO A 191 -33.94 3.62 -0.13
N ILE A 192 -33.23 2.92 -1.01
CA ILE A 192 -32.45 3.52 -2.09
C ILE A 192 -33.44 4.09 -3.12
N PRO A 193 -33.37 5.38 -3.48
CA PRO A 193 -34.30 5.99 -4.43
C PRO A 193 -34.20 5.31 -5.80
N THR A 194 -35.36 5.09 -6.40
CA THR A 194 -35.43 4.38 -7.68
C THR A 194 -34.99 5.28 -8.83
N PRO A 195 -34.48 4.73 -9.96
CA PRO A 195 -34.00 5.53 -11.08
C PRO A 195 -35.01 6.55 -11.65
N GLY A 196 -36.31 6.34 -11.44
CA GLY A 196 -37.36 7.30 -11.85
C GLY A 196 -37.44 8.56 -10.98
N GLU A 197 -36.93 8.52 -9.75
CA GLU A 197 -36.94 9.66 -8.80
C GLU A 197 -35.73 10.58 -9.00
N VAL A 198 -34.61 10.03 -9.48
CA VAL A 198 -33.36 10.79 -9.66
C VAL A 198 -33.22 11.39 -11.06
N PHE A 199 -33.98 10.89 -12.04
CA PHE A 199 -33.94 11.36 -13.42
C PHE A 199 -35.33 11.86 -13.88
N PRO A 200 -35.60 13.17 -13.88
CA PRO A 200 -36.87 13.70 -14.37
C PRO A 200 -37.04 13.36 -15.86
N ARG A 201 -38.12 12.63 -16.19
CA ARG A 201 -38.47 12.28 -17.56
C ARG A 201 -38.71 13.55 -18.39
N ARG A 202 -37.91 13.74 -19.44
CA ARG A 202 -38.22 14.73 -20.49
C ARG A 202 -39.48 14.25 -21.22
N LYS A 203 -40.55 15.07 -21.19
CA LYS A 203 -41.75 14.81 -22.00
C LYS A 203 -41.35 14.88 -23.49
N PRO A 204 -41.70 13.89 -24.33
CA PRO A 204 -41.41 13.98 -25.76
C PRO A 204 -42.26 15.08 -26.41
N THR A 205 -41.61 15.91 -27.24
CA THR A 205 -42.28 16.93 -28.07
C THR A 205 -43.14 16.23 -29.13
N PRO A 206 -44.42 16.62 -29.32
CA PRO A 206 -45.26 16.04 -30.35
C PRO A 206 -44.74 16.38 -31.76
N PRO A 207 -44.87 15.46 -32.75
CA PRO A 207 -44.40 15.71 -34.11
C PRO A 207 -45.21 16.82 -34.79
N PRO A 208 -44.61 17.61 -35.69
CA PRO A 208 -45.34 18.63 -36.44
C PRO A 208 -46.37 17.98 -37.36
N ALA A 209 -47.58 18.55 -37.40
CA ALA A 209 -48.67 18.09 -38.23
C ALA A 209 -48.27 18.13 -39.73
N SER A 210 -48.22 16.96 -40.35
CA SER A 210 -48.10 16.82 -41.80
C SER A 210 -49.41 17.25 -42.45
N GLY A 211 -49.47 18.47 -42.96
CA GLY A 211 -50.66 18.99 -43.62
C GLY A 211 -50.41 20.25 -44.42
N GLN A 212 -49.81 20.12 -45.59
CA GLN A 212 -50.24 20.80 -46.82
C GLN A 212 -49.36 20.39 -48.01
N ARG A 213 -49.86 19.43 -48.80
CA ARG A 213 -49.55 19.31 -50.23
C ARG A 213 -49.85 20.67 -50.87
N ARG A 214 -48.84 21.30 -51.48
CA ARG A 214 -49.07 22.30 -52.53
C ARG A 214 -48.39 21.79 -53.80
N HIS A 215 -49.24 21.64 -54.80
CA HIS A 215 -49.00 21.02 -56.08
C HIS A 215 -47.98 21.80 -56.90
N LEU A 216 -47.02 21.08 -57.49
CA LEU A 216 -46.26 21.53 -58.65
C LEU A 216 -47.23 21.56 -59.84
N ALA A 217 -47.48 22.74 -60.40
CA ALA A 217 -48.14 22.89 -61.68
C ALA A 217 -47.07 23.02 -62.77
N ALA A 218 -47.16 22.14 -63.76
CA ALA A 218 -46.50 22.27 -65.05
C ALA A 218 -47.26 23.28 -65.92
N GLY A 219 -46.53 24.05 -66.71
CA GLY A 219 -47.02 25.04 -67.67
C GLY A 219 -45.87 25.88 -68.19
#